data_AF-A0A3D2VZ65-F1
#
_entry.id   AF-A0A3D2VZ65-F1
#
_cell.length_a   1.000
_cell.length_b   1.000
_cell.length_c   1.000
_cell.angle_alpha   90.00
_cell.angle_beta   90.00
_cell.angle_gamma   90.00
#
_symmetry.space_group_name_H-M   'P 1'
#
loop_
_entity.id
_entity.type
_entity.pdbx_description
1 polymer ?
#
loop_
_entity_poly.entity_id
_entity_poly.type
_entity_poly.pdbx_seq_one_letter_code
_entity_poly.pdbx_strand_id
1 'polypeptide(L)'
;MRGFILIVLASSLLWGCASTPRQPTRGPAEAAEFALAASAFERLPGWADADLAPALLAFTRACEGRRARAQDAALPGGGRYGGTVADWTAACAAAVGVTGAERAFFETHFIPRLVQGGGEARLTAYYEPIIEARRAPDAYFSAPLVRRPGDLVSVDIAAFAEAYDDQTLRGAPRRLTGQIVGNEVRPYPRRGELNPAPGAAFAWAHPVDVYNLQIQGSGRISFPD
;
A
#
# COMPACT_ATOMS: atom_id res chain seq x y z
N MET A 1 85.01 -22.11 14.84
CA MET A 1 84.44 -22.11 13.47
C MET A 1 83.52 -23.31 13.34
N ARG A 2 82.31 -23.13 12.77
CA ARG A 2 81.16 -24.07 12.69
C ARG A 2 80.24 -23.99 13.94
N GLY A 3 78.93 -23.79 13.84
CA GLY A 3 78.04 -23.57 12.70
C GLY A 3 76.79 -22.78 13.13
N PHE A 4 76.29 -21.95 12.21
CA PHE A 4 75.04 -21.20 12.33
C PHE A 4 73.84 -22.14 12.18
N ILE A 5 72.91 -22.13 13.14
CA ILE A 5 71.59 -22.75 13.02
C ILE A 5 70.60 -21.64 12.65
N LEU A 6 70.11 -21.67 11.41
CA LEU A 6 68.95 -20.89 10.97
C LEU A 6 67.68 -21.54 11.55
N ILE A 7 66.94 -20.79 12.38
CA ILE A 7 65.57 -21.13 12.76
C ILE A 7 64.64 -20.33 11.86
N VAL A 8 63.96 -21.02 10.93
CA VAL A 8 62.91 -20.46 10.08
C VAL A 8 61.61 -20.43 10.90
N LEU A 9 61.17 -19.24 11.31
CA LEU A 9 59.85 -19.03 11.89
C LEU A 9 58.80 -18.97 10.76
N ALA A 10 58.02 -20.05 10.61
CA ALA A 10 56.82 -20.05 9.79
C ALA A 10 55.70 -19.28 10.49
N SER A 11 55.36 -18.09 9.98
CA SER A 11 54.20 -17.30 10.43
C SER A 11 52.98 -17.70 9.61
N SER A 12 52.12 -18.54 10.19
CA SER A 12 50.80 -18.89 9.62
C SER A 12 49.76 -17.83 9.99
N LEU A 13 49.45 -16.95 9.02
CA LEU A 13 48.32 -16.02 9.07
C LEU A 13 47.01 -16.80 8.83
N LEU A 14 46.24 -17.05 9.89
CA LEU A 14 44.87 -17.54 9.78
C LEU A 14 43.92 -16.37 9.52
N TRP A 15 43.50 -16.20 8.27
CA TRP A 15 42.34 -15.38 7.91
C TRP A 15 41.06 -16.11 8.34
N GLY A 16 40.54 -15.76 9.51
CA GLY A 16 39.20 -16.16 9.94
C GLY A 16 38.16 -15.32 9.21
N CYS A 17 37.45 -15.92 8.25
CA CYS A 17 36.23 -15.35 7.71
C CYS A 17 35.17 -15.32 8.81
N ALA A 18 34.92 -14.15 9.39
CA ALA A 18 33.78 -13.94 10.26
C ALA A 18 32.50 -13.95 9.41
N SER A 19 31.91 -15.13 9.25
CA SER A 19 30.57 -15.29 8.70
C SER A 19 29.56 -14.68 9.68
N THR A 20 29.05 -13.50 9.36
CA THR A 20 27.92 -12.89 10.07
C THR A 20 26.75 -13.89 10.05
N PRO A 21 26.22 -14.32 11.20
CA PRO A 21 25.06 -15.22 11.22
C PRO A 21 23.91 -14.56 10.47
N ARG A 22 23.40 -15.23 9.43
CA ARG A 22 22.21 -14.78 8.71
C ARG A 22 21.05 -14.80 9.70
N GLN A 23 20.60 -13.60 10.08
CA GLN A 23 19.46 -13.41 10.96
C GLN A 23 18.27 -14.16 10.35
N PRO A 24 17.60 -15.07 11.08
CA PRO A 24 16.48 -15.82 10.54
C PRO A 24 15.43 -14.82 10.06
N THR A 25 15.09 -14.90 8.78
CA THR A 25 13.97 -14.17 8.20
C THR A 25 12.74 -14.55 9.00
N ARG A 26 12.24 -13.62 9.82
CA ARG A 26 10.94 -13.75 10.48
C ARG A 26 9.93 -14.02 9.36
N GLY A 27 9.33 -15.21 9.37
CA GLY A 27 8.25 -15.54 8.44
C GLY A 27 7.16 -14.47 8.51
N PRO A 28 6.28 -14.37 7.49
CA PRO A 28 5.18 -13.44 7.54
C PRO A 28 4.49 -13.58 8.89
N ALA A 29 4.42 -12.48 9.65
CA ALA A 29 3.73 -12.47 10.93
C ALA A 29 2.32 -12.98 10.66
N GLU A 30 1.95 -14.09 11.32
CA GLU A 30 0.59 -14.59 11.33
C GLU A 30 -0.31 -13.38 11.61
N ALA A 31 -1.22 -13.08 10.69
CA ALA A 31 -2.01 -11.85 10.76
C ALA A 31 -2.64 -11.79 12.16
N ALA A 32 -2.24 -10.79 12.95
CA ALA A 32 -2.70 -10.68 14.33
C ALA A 32 -4.23 -10.72 14.31
N GLU A 33 -4.77 -11.84 14.78
CA GLU A 33 -6.19 -12.08 14.70
C GLU A 33 -6.87 -11.12 15.67
N PHE A 34 -7.71 -10.24 15.12
CA PHE A 34 -8.57 -9.39 15.92
C PHE A 34 -9.99 -9.93 15.92
N ALA A 35 -10.64 -9.83 17.07
CA ALA A 35 -12.04 -10.14 17.29
C ALA A 35 -12.89 -8.86 17.27
N LEU A 36 -14.16 -9.02 16.87
CA LEU A 36 -15.17 -7.97 16.92
C LEU A 36 -16.13 -8.24 18.08
N ALA A 37 -15.87 -7.61 19.23
CA ALA A 37 -16.74 -7.73 20.39
C ALA A 37 -17.97 -6.83 20.27
N ALA A 38 -19.08 -7.25 20.90
CA ALA A 38 -20.29 -6.43 20.96
C ALA A 38 -20.03 -5.11 21.71
N SER A 39 -20.52 -4.00 21.16
CA SER A 39 -20.47 -2.68 21.78
C SER A 39 -21.80 -1.95 21.59
N ALA A 40 -21.88 -0.72 22.07
CA ALA A 40 -23.01 0.18 21.91
C ALA A 40 -22.50 1.61 21.68
N PHE A 41 -23.34 2.48 21.12
CA PHE A 41 -22.95 3.84 20.77
C PHE A 41 -22.58 4.68 22.00
N GLU A 42 -23.23 4.44 23.13
CA GLU A 42 -22.99 5.12 24.40
C GLU A 42 -21.60 4.82 24.98
N ARG A 43 -20.96 3.73 24.54
CA ARG A 43 -19.59 3.37 24.92
C ARG A 43 -18.52 4.05 24.06
N LEU A 44 -18.89 4.70 22.96
CA LEU A 44 -17.97 5.44 22.12
C LEU A 44 -17.70 6.81 22.77
N PRO A 45 -16.47 7.10 23.21
CA PRO A 45 -16.15 8.37 23.84
C PRO A 45 -16.48 9.55 22.91
N GLY A 46 -17.20 10.54 23.43
CA GLY A 46 -17.60 11.72 22.68
C GLY A 46 -18.74 11.51 21.68
N TRP A 47 -19.38 10.33 21.64
CA TRP A 47 -20.46 10.06 20.68
C TRP A 47 -21.54 11.12 20.74
N ALA A 48 -22.15 11.35 21.91
CA ALA A 48 -23.31 12.23 22.08
C ALA A 48 -23.09 13.67 21.54
N ASP A 49 -21.86 14.17 21.62
CA ASP A 49 -21.52 15.56 21.29
C ASP A 49 -20.86 15.71 19.91
N ALA A 50 -20.47 14.60 19.26
CA ALA A 50 -19.77 14.65 17.98
C ALA A 50 -20.65 15.22 16.85
N ASP A 51 -20.08 16.13 16.05
CA ASP A 51 -20.64 16.50 14.75
C ASP A 51 -20.47 15.34 13.76
N LEU A 52 -21.59 14.77 13.31
CA LEU A 52 -21.63 13.61 12.43
C LEU A 52 -21.90 13.96 10.97
N ALA A 53 -22.10 15.24 10.62
CA ALA A 53 -22.25 15.65 9.22
C ALA A 53 -21.03 15.28 8.36
N PRO A 54 -19.77 15.48 8.81
CA PRO A 54 -18.60 15.04 8.04
C PRO A 54 -18.54 13.52 7.86
N ALA A 55 -18.94 12.75 8.88
CA ALA A 55 -18.96 11.29 8.83
C ALA A 55 -20.00 10.78 7.82
N LEU A 56 -21.20 11.35 7.81
CA LEU A 56 -22.25 11.02 6.85
C LEU A 56 -21.85 11.41 5.41
N LEU A 57 -21.20 12.57 5.23
CA LEU A 57 -20.68 12.96 3.92
C LEU A 57 -19.64 11.96 3.40
N ALA A 58 -18.70 11.54 4.26
CA ALA A 58 -17.71 10.52 3.90
C ALA A 58 -18.38 9.18 3.54
N PHE A 59 -19.38 8.76 4.32
CA PHE A 59 -20.17 7.56 4.04
C PHE A 59 -20.88 7.63 2.68
N THR A 60 -21.52 8.76 2.38
CA THR A 60 -22.24 8.99 1.12
C THR A 60 -21.32 8.91 -0.10
N ARG A 61 -20.13 9.53 -0.02
CA ARG A 61 -19.09 9.41 -1.07
C ARG A 61 -18.62 7.96 -1.24
N ALA A 62 -18.48 7.21 -0.15
CA ALA A 62 -18.13 5.80 -0.23
C ALA A 62 -19.24 4.97 -0.91
N CYS A 63 -20.51 5.32 -0.69
CA CYS A 63 -21.65 4.67 -1.36
C CYS A 63 -21.65 4.91 -2.87
N GLU A 64 -21.25 6.08 -3.36
CA GLU A 64 -21.12 6.35 -4.80
C GLU A 64 -20.12 5.38 -5.46
N GLY A 65 -18.95 5.20 -4.86
CA GLY A 65 -17.94 4.26 -5.36
C GLY A 65 -18.40 2.80 -5.30
N ARG A 66 -19.21 2.42 -4.30
CA ARG A 66 -19.76 1.06 -4.18
C ARG A 66 -20.84 0.77 -5.22
N ARG A 67 -21.68 1.76 -5.57
CA ARG A 67 -22.72 1.62 -6.61
C ARG A 67 -22.14 1.33 -8.00
N ALA A 68 -20.88 1.71 -8.23
CA ALA A 68 -20.17 1.40 -9.48
C ALA A 68 -19.62 -0.04 -9.55
N ARG A 69 -19.81 -0.86 -8.51
CA ARG A 69 -19.28 -2.23 -8.40
C ARG A 69 -20.40 -3.27 -8.46
N ALA A 70 -20.05 -4.51 -8.81
CA ALA A 70 -20.98 -5.63 -8.74
C ALA A 70 -21.46 -5.88 -7.31
N GLN A 71 -22.72 -6.30 -7.15
CA GLN A 71 -23.37 -6.44 -5.84
C GLN A 71 -22.73 -7.53 -4.96
N ASP A 72 -22.24 -8.60 -5.58
CA ASP A 72 -21.53 -9.71 -4.95
C ASP A 72 -20.05 -9.43 -4.72
N ALA A 73 -19.53 -8.28 -5.17
CA ALA A 73 -18.14 -7.95 -5.01
C ALA A 73 -17.78 -7.82 -3.53
N ALA A 74 -16.81 -8.61 -3.09
CA ALA A 74 -16.28 -8.53 -1.73
C ALA A 74 -15.62 -7.16 -1.46
N LEU A 75 -15.85 -6.65 -0.25
CA LEU A 75 -15.18 -5.47 0.27
C LEU A 75 -13.82 -5.84 0.90
N PRO A 76 -12.94 -4.87 1.23
CA PRO A 76 -11.59 -5.15 1.74
C PRO A 76 -11.57 -6.19 2.88
N GLY A 77 -10.49 -6.99 2.91
CA GLY A 77 -10.41 -8.17 3.77
C GLY A 77 -11.11 -9.41 3.20
N GLY A 78 -11.34 -9.46 1.89
CA GLY A 78 -11.99 -10.59 1.23
C GLY A 78 -13.44 -10.78 1.68
N GLY A 79 -14.12 -9.71 2.08
CA GLY A 79 -15.46 -9.74 2.64
C GLY A 79 -15.53 -10.19 4.11
N ARG A 80 -14.44 -10.69 4.72
CA ARG A 80 -14.42 -11.20 6.11
C ARG A 80 -15.03 -10.22 7.12
N TYR A 81 -14.75 -8.94 6.96
CA TYR A 81 -15.22 -7.89 7.87
C TYR A 81 -16.15 -6.89 7.19
N GLY A 82 -15.89 -6.60 5.91
CA GLY A 82 -16.65 -5.62 5.14
C GLY A 82 -17.92 -6.18 4.50
N GLY A 83 -18.09 -7.50 4.40
CA GLY A 83 -19.17 -8.11 3.61
C GLY A 83 -19.03 -7.88 2.10
N THR A 84 -20.15 -7.89 1.41
CA THR A 84 -20.32 -7.63 -0.02
C THR A 84 -20.83 -6.21 -0.27
N VAL A 85 -20.86 -5.75 -1.52
CA VAL A 85 -21.49 -4.46 -1.86
C VAL A 85 -22.98 -4.45 -1.49
N ALA A 86 -23.68 -5.56 -1.71
CA ALA A 86 -25.12 -5.70 -1.44
C ALA A 86 -25.50 -5.41 0.01
N ASP A 87 -24.66 -5.84 0.97
CA ASP A 87 -24.90 -5.64 2.42
C ASP A 87 -25.00 -4.15 2.81
N TRP A 88 -24.46 -3.25 1.98
CA TRP A 88 -24.43 -1.82 2.25
C TRP A 88 -25.52 -1.05 1.51
N THR A 89 -26.23 -1.67 0.59
CA THR A 89 -27.21 -1.00 -0.29
C THR A 89 -28.32 -0.31 0.50
N ALA A 90 -28.84 -0.95 1.55
CA ALA A 90 -29.89 -0.37 2.39
C ALA A 90 -29.43 0.90 3.13
N ALA A 91 -28.27 0.84 3.80
CA ALA A 91 -27.71 2.01 4.48
C ALA A 91 -27.34 3.12 3.48
N CYS A 92 -26.81 2.76 2.30
CA CYS A 92 -26.49 3.72 1.25
C CYS A 92 -27.73 4.40 0.66
N ALA A 93 -28.87 3.73 0.59
CA ALA A 93 -30.13 4.35 0.18
C ALA A 93 -30.66 5.30 1.27
N ALA A 94 -30.62 4.86 2.53
CA ALA A 94 -31.10 5.63 3.67
C ALA A 94 -30.26 6.88 3.96
N ALA A 95 -28.99 6.91 3.57
CA ALA A 95 -28.12 8.08 3.75
C ALA A 95 -28.49 9.27 2.85
N VAL A 96 -29.22 9.05 1.75
CA VAL A 96 -29.52 10.09 0.77
C VAL A 96 -30.43 11.15 1.38
N GLY A 97 -29.96 12.40 1.41
CA GLY A 97 -30.75 13.54 1.87
C GLY A 97 -30.89 13.67 3.39
N VAL A 98 -30.15 12.87 4.18
CA VAL A 98 -30.12 13.04 5.63
C VAL A 98 -29.40 14.35 5.98
N THR A 99 -30.10 15.22 6.72
CA THR A 99 -29.57 16.49 7.25
C THR A 99 -30.18 16.74 8.63
N GLY A 100 -29.36 16.96 9.65
CA GLY A 100 -29.80 17.19 11.04
C GLY A 100 -30.27 15.94 11.78
N ALA A 101 -30.16 14.77 11.16
CA ALA A 101 -30.53 13.46 11.73
C ALA A 101 -29.40 12.43 11.56
N GLU A 102 -28.16 12.89 11.43
CA GLU A 102 -26.97 12.07 11.16
C GLU A 102 -26.73 11.03 12.25
N ARG A 103 -26.92 11.41 13.52
CA ARG A 103 -26.81 10.50 14.66
C ARG A 103 -27.81 9.36 14.58
N ALA A 104 -29.09 9.71 14.38
CA ALA A 104 -30.17 8.74 14.26
C ALA A 104 -29.96 7.79 13.07
N PHE A 105 -29.39 8.29 11.96
CA PHE A 105 -29.00 7.46 10.82
C PHE A 105 -27.99 6.39 11.23
N PHE A 106 -26.90 6.76 11.90
CA PHE A 106 -25.89 5.80 12.34
C PHE A 106 -26.45 4.80 13.36
N GLU A 107 -27.25 5.26 14.32
CA GLU A 107 -27.88 4.43 15.34
C GLU A 107 -28.90 3.43 14.78
N THR A 108 -29.58 3.78 13.67
CA THR A 108 -30.56 2.93 13.01
C THR A 108 -29.92 1.89 12.09
N HIS A 109 -28.86 2.27 11.37
CA HIS A 109 -28.31 1.46 10.27
C HIS A 109 -27.02 0.71 10.62
N PHE A 110 -26.42 0.95 11.79
CA PHE A 110 -25.14 0.35 12.17
C PHE A 110 -25.16 -0.20 13.59
N ILE A 111 -24.37 -1.25 13.81
CA ILE A 111 -24.15 -1.84 15.12
C ILE A 111 -22.67 -1.67 15.46
N PRO A 112 -22.30 -0.88 16.50
CA PRO A 112 -20.92 -0.70 16.91
C PRO A 112 -20.29 -2.04 17.35
N ARG A 113 -19.07 -2.29 16.87
CA ARG A 113 -18.24 -3.42 17.29
C ARG A 113 -16.90 -2.91 17.80
N LEU A 114 -16.48 -3.40 18.97
CA LEU A 114 -15.16 -3.10 19.52
C LEU A 114 -14.14 -4.05 18.89
N VAL A 115 -13.14 -3.49 18.22
CA VAL A 115 -12.01 -4.25 17.69
C VAL A 115 -11.07 -4.58 18.84
N GLN A 116 -10.88 -5.86 19.12
CA GLN A 116 -9.96 -6.36 20.15
C GLN A 116 -8.94 -7.28 19.50
N GLY A 117 -7.66 -7.07 19.75
CA GLY A 117 -6.61 -7.95 19.24
C GLY A 117 -5.36 -7.85 20.11
N GLY A 118 -4.49 -8.84 20.00
CA GLY A 118 -3.14 -8.71 20.54
C GLY A 118 -2.32 -7.68 19.75
N GLY A 119 -1.36 -7.04 20.40
CA GLY A 119 -0.46 -6.07 19.77
C GLY A 119 -0.75 -4.61 20.11
N GLU A 120 0.03 -3.72 19.53
CA GLU A 120 -0.07 -2.28 19.75
C GLU A 120 -1.17 -1.67 18.85
N ALA A 121 -2.12 -0.95 19.44
CA ALA A 121 -3.03 -0.10 18.69
C ALA A 121 -2.29 1.19 18.29
N ARG A 122 -2.00 1.34 17.00
CA ARG A 122 -1.26 2.49 16.46
C ARG A 122 -2.12 3.30 15.50
N LEU A 123 -2.35 4.57 15.85
CA LEU A 123 -2.92 5.55 14.94
C LEU A 123 -1.79 6.33 14.28
N THR A 124 -1.79 6.36 12.94
CA THR A 124 -0.89 7.20 12.14
C THR A 124 -1.73 8.14 11.28
N ALA A 125 -1.08 9.10 10.64
CA ALA A 125 -1.71 10.03 9.71
C ALA A 125 -1.02 9.96 8.34
N TYR A 126 -1.79 10.23 7.31
CA TYR A 126 -1.32 10.53 5.96
C TYR A 126 -1.95 11.85 5.51
N TYR A 127 -1.37 12.49 4.50
CA TYR A 127 -1.94 13.68 3.89
C TYR A 127 -1.67 13.71 2.38
N GLU A 128 -2.43 14.53 1.66
CA GLU A 128 -2.21 14.81 0.25
C GLU A 128 -1.33 16.08 0.12
N PRO A 129 -0.02 15.97 -0.18
CA PRO A 129 0.85 17.12 -0.33
C PRO A 129 0.46 17.97 -1.54
N ILE A 130 0.63 19.28 -1.43
CA ILE A 130 0.66 20.19 -2.57
C ILE A 130 2.12 20.44 -2.91
N ILE A 131 2.54 20.12 -4.13
CA ILE A 131 3.91 20.34 -4.61
C ILE A 131 3.92 21.31 -5.78
N GLU A 132 4.97 22.12 -5.86
CA GLU A 132 5.18 22.97 -7.02
C GLU A 132 5.74 22.16 -8.19
N ALA A 133 5.29 22.48 -9.40
CA ALA A 133 5.83 21.90 -10.61
C ALA A 133 5.96 22.88 -11.77
N ARG A 134 6.66 22.44 -12.80
CA ARG A 134 6.82 23.11 -14.09
C ARG A 134 6.45 22.16 -15.23
N ARG A 135 6.04 22.73 -16.36
CA ARG A 135 5.71 21.97 -17.57
C ARG A 135 6.96 21.50 -18.32
N ALA A 136 8.07 22.22 -18.15
CA ALA A 136 9.38 21.89 -18.69
C ALA A 136 10.42 21.81 -17.55
N PRO A 137 11.46 20.97 -17.68
CA PRO A 137 12.49 20.85 -16.66
C PRO A 137 13.40 22.08 -16.63
N ASP A 138 13.94 22.35 -15.44
CA ASP A 138 15.07 23.26 -15.24
C ASP A 138 16.02 22.71 -14.16
N ALA A 139 16.99 23.51 -13.71
CA ALA A 139 17.97 23.10 -12.72
C ALA A 139 17.34 22.74 -11.34
N TYR A 140 16.20 23.34 -11.00
CA TYR A 140 15.50 23.12 -9.73
C TYR A 140 14.36 22.10 -9.89
N PHE A 141 13.54 22.24 -10.92
CA PHE A 141 12.45 21.34 -11.28
C PHE A 141 12.95 20.26 -12.24
N SER A 142 13.81 19.36 -11.73
CA SER A 142 14.58 18.41 -12.54
C SER A 142 14.07 16.97 -12.49
N ALA A 143 13.19 16.62 -11.55
CA ALA A 143 12.65 15.27 -11.45
C ALA A 143 11.31 15.13 -12.20
N PRO A 144 11.17 14.15 -13.11
CA PRO A 144 9.94 13.99 -13.87
C PRO A 144 8.85 13.31 -13.05
N LEU A 145 7.63 13.84 -13.16
CA LEU A 145 6.41 13.14 -12.80
C LEU A 145 5.89 12.43 -14.05
N VAL A 146 5.92 11.10 -14.03
CA VAL A 146 5.67 10.25 -15.20
C VAL A 146 4.31 9.56 -15.12
N ARG A 147 3.66 9.42 -16.27
CA ARG A 147 2.45 8.58 -16.38
C ARG A 147 2.83 7.11 -16.24
N ARG A 148 1.85 6.26 -15.94
CA ARG A 148 2.02 4.81 -15.98
C ARG A 148 2.50 4.40 -17.38
N PRO A 149 3.66 3.72 -17.50
CA PRO A 149 4.17 3.28 -18.79
C PRO A 149 3.24 2.22 -19.42
N GLY A 150 3.08 2.29 -20.75
CA GLY A 150 2.16 1.42 -21.49
C GLY A 150 2.64 -0.04 -21.60
N ASP A 151 3.94 -0.27 -21.40
CA ASP A 151 4.57 -1.58 -21.37
C ASP A 151 4.51 -2.25 -19.98
N LEU A 152 4.10 -1.52 -18.92
CA LEU A 152 4.05 -2.03 -17.55
C LEU A 152 2.86 -2.97 -17.37
N VAL A 153 3.17 -4.25 -17.23
CA VAL A 153 2.23 -5.34 -17.00
C VAL A 153 2.28 -5.88 -15.58
N SER A 154 1.18 -6.47 -15.18
CA SER A 154 1.08 -7.23 -13.95
C SER A 154 0.63 -8.65 -14.25
N VAL A 155 1.43 -9.63 -13.84
CA VAL A 155 1.19 -11.05 -14.09
C VAL A 155 0.65 -11.66 -12.81
N ASP A 156 -0.55 -12.24 -12.88
CA ASP A 156 -1.18 -12.94 -11.76
C ASP A 156 -0.69 -14.39 -11.72
N ILE A 157 0.26 -14.70 -10.85
CA ILE A 157 0.89 -16.03 -10.80
C ILE A 157 -0.08 -17.09 -10.28
N ALA A 158 -1.06 -16.72 -9.45
CA ALA A 158 -2.05 -17.66 -8.96
C ALA A 158 -2.92 -18.20 -10.09
N ALA A 159 -3.28 -17.37 -11.08
CA ALA A 159 -4.03 -17.82 -12.25
C ALA A 159 -3.26 -18.87 -13.08
N PHE A 160 -1.93 -18.72 -13.20
CA PHE A 160 -1.09 -19.73 -13.87
C PHE A 160 -0.99 -21.01 -13.03
N ALA A 161 -0.76 -20.89 -11.73
CA ALA A 161 -0.68 -22.03 -10.82
C ALA A 161 -1.97 -22.89 -10.82
N GLU A 162 -3.12 -22.25 -10.96
CA GLU A 162 -4.42 -22.91 -11.10
C GLU A 162 -4.57 -23.56 -12.49
N ALA A 163 -4.35 -22.78 -13.55
CA ALA A 163 -4.52 -23.26 -14.93
C ALA A 163 -3.61 -24.45 -15.28
N TYR A 164 -2.41 -24.52 -14.69
CA TYR A 164 -1.44 -25.58 -14.93
C TYR A 164 -1.35 -26.63 -13.80
N ASP A 165 -2.19 -26.53 -12.76
CA ASP A 165 -2.11 -27.38 -11.55
C ASP A 165 -0.69 -27.48 -10.95
N ASP A 166 0.05 -26.38 -10.97
CA ASP A 166 1.47 -26.35 -10.62
C ASP A 166 1.70 -26.00 -9.15
N GLN A 167 2.15 -26.98 -8.35
CA GLN A 167 2.43 -26.80 -6.93
C GLN A 167 3.61 -25.86 -6.65
N THR A 168 4.57 -25.73 -7.56
CA THR A 168 5.72 -24.83 -7.39
C THR A 168 5.29 -23.37 -7.49
N LEU A 169 4.32 -23.07 -8.36
CA LEU A 169 3.78 -21.71 -8.53
C LEU A 169 2.82 -21.31 -7.41
N ARG A 170 2.20 -22.27 -6.71
CA ARG A 170 1.30 -21.99 -5.56
C ARG A 170 2.02 -21.34 -4.37
N GLY A 171 3.33 -21.55 -4.23
CA GLY A 171 4.17 -20.92 -3.21
C GLY A 171 4.77 -19.57 -3.62
N ALA A 172 4.57 -19.14 -4.88
CA ALA A 172 5.15 -17.92 -5.41
C ALA A 172 4.33 -16.67 -4.99
N PRO A 173 4.91 -15.46 -5.10
CA PRO A 173 4.16 -14.22 -4.92
C PRO A 173 2.94 -14.20 -5.85
N ARG A 174 1.78 -13.80 -5.32
CA ARG A 174 0.51 -13.79 -6.09
C ARG A 174 0.61 -12.97 -7.39
N ARG A 175 1.46 -11.96 -7.42
CA ARG A 175 1.56 -11.02 -8.54
C ARG A 175 3.00 -10.56 -8.77
N LEU A 176 3.43 -10.55 -10.03
CA LEU A 176 4.69 -9.97 -10.46
C LEU A 176 4.43 -8.72 -11.32
N THR A 177 5.29 -7.72 -11.20
CA THR A 177 5.27 -6.52 -12.04
C THR A 177 6.43 -6.60 -13.02
N GLY A 178 6.12 -6.43 -14.30
CA GLY A 178 7.08 -6.55 -15.40
C GLY A 178 6.83 -5.57 -16.52
N GLN A 179 7.69 -5.59 -17.51
CA GLN A 179 7.55 -4.90 -18.79
C GLN A 179 7.53 -5.89 -19.94
N ILE A 180 6.73 -5.60 -20.97
CA ILE A 180 6.75 -6.36 -22.22
C ILE A 180 7.95 -5.91 -23.05
N VAL A 181 8.82 -6.86 -23.42
CA VAL A 181 9.95 -6.63 -24.34
C VAL A 181 9.88 -7.67 -25.45
N GLY A 182 9.40 -7.26 -26.62
CA GLY A 182 9.08 -8.19 -27.71
C GLY A 182 8.01 -9.18 -27.26
N ASN A 183 8.36 -10.47 -27.22
CA ASN A 183 7.46 -11.54 -26.79
C ASN A 183 7.73 -12.04 -25.36
N GLU A 184 8.56 -11.33 -24.59
CA GLU A 184 8.93 -11.71 -23.23
C GLU A 184 8.40 -10.70 -22.21
N VAL A 185 8.10 -11.19 -20.99
CA VAL A 185 7.88 -10.34 -19.83
C VAL A 185 9.16 -10.35 -18.99
N ARG A 186 9.73 -9.16 -18.77
CA ARG A 186 10.93 -8.97 -17.94
C ARG A 186 10.58 -8.18 -16.69
N PRO A 187 11.36 -8.29 -15.59
CA PRO A 187 11.14 -7.45 -14.41
C PRO A 187 11.15 -5.96 -14.76
N TYR A 188 10.25 -5.18 -14.15
CA TYR A 188 10.21 -3.74 -14.38
C TYR A 188 11.44 -3.08 -13.73
N PRO A 189 12.08 -2.07 -14.38
CA PRO A 189 13.26 -1.41 -13.84
C PRO A 189 13.07 -0.85 -12.43
N ARG A 190 14.12 -0.90 -11.63
CA ARG A 190 14.14 -0.24 -10.31
C ARG A 190 14.20 1.27 -10.48
N ARG A 191 13.88 2.02 -9.43
CA ARG A 191 13.90 3.51 -9.44
C ARG A 191 15.17 4.10 -10.03
N GLY A 192 16.35 3.57 -9.69
CA GLY A 192 17.64 4.08 -10.18
C GLY A 192 17.99 3.72 -11.63
N GLU A 193 17.29 2.74 -12.21
CA GLU A 193 17.46 2.27 -13.60
C GLU A 193 16.33 2.78 -14.50
N LEU A 194 15.35 3.48 -13.93
CA LEU A 194 14.18 3.97 -14.66
C LEU A 194 14.61 5.07 -15.62
N ASN A 195 14.45 4.82 -16.92
CA ASN A 195 14.65 5.80 -17.97
C ASN A 195 13.31 6.06 -18.69
N PRO A 196 12.55 7.08 -18.28
CA PRO A 196 11.24 7.35 -18.87
C PRO A 196 11.35 7.63 -20.37
N ALA A 197 10.41 7.10 -21.15
CA ALA A 197 10.32 7.41 -22.57
C ALA A 197 10.14 8.93 -22.79
N PRO A 198 10.63 9.48 -23.91
CA PRO A 198 10.35 10.87 -24.28
C PRO A 198 8.84 11.18 -24.23
N GLY A 199 8.45 12.27 -23.58
CA GLY A 199 7.04 12.67 -23.41
C GLY A 199 6.25 11.92 -22.32
N ALA A 200 6.84 10.96 -21.62
CA ALA A 200 6.19 10.28 -20.49
C ALA A 200 5.98 11.20 -19.28
N ALA A 201 6.87 12.19 -19.12
CA ALA A 201 6.76 13.21 -18.09
C ALA A 201 5.59 14.16 -18.41
N PHE A 202 4.67 14.33 -17.46
CA PHE A 202 3.57 15.29 -17.57
C PHE A 202 3.80 16.56 -16.76
N ALA A 203 4.78 16.54 -15.85
CA ALA A 203 5.23 17.68 -15.06
C ALA A 203 6.64 17.39 -14.51
N TRP A 204 7.29 18.44 -14.01
CA TRP A 204 8.61 18.37 -13.41
C TRP A 204 8.61 19.07 -12.06
N ALA A 205 9.12 18.42 -11.02
CA ALA A 205 9.13 18.92 -9.66
C ALA A 205 10.52 18.79 -9.03
N HIS A 206 10.69 19.39 -7.85
CA HIS A 206 11.92 19.20 -7.09
C HIS A 206 12.09 17.71 -6.74
N PRO A 207 13.29 17.11 -6.84
CA PRO A 207 13.48 15.67 -6.65
C PRO A 207 13.00 15.11 -5.31
N VAL A 208 13.14 15.90 -4.23
CA VAL A 208 12.67 15.52 -2.89
C VAL A 208 11.15 15.48 -2.83
N ASP A 209 10.47 16.41 -3.50
CA ASP A 209 9.00 16.46 -3.52
C ASP A 209 8.43 15.29 -4.31
N VAL A 210 9.04 14.95 -5.45
CA VAL A 210 8.66 13.74 -6.22
C VAL A 210 8.86 12.48 -5.37
N TYR A 211 9.96 12.39 -4.63
CA TYR A 211 10.20 11.24 -3.74
C TYR A 211 9.18 11.14 -2.60
N ASN A 212 8.90 12.26 -1.92
CA ASN A 212 7.91 12.29 -0.85
C ASN A 212 6.50 12.01 -1.36
N LEU A 213 6.14 12.53 -2.54
CA LEU A 213 4.90 12.24 -3.23
C LEU A 213 4.77 10.73 -3.52
N GLN A 214 5.85 10.07 -3.97
CA GLN A 214 5.88 8.63 -4.21
C GLN A 214 5.66 7.82 -2.93
N ILE A 215 6.11 8.32 -1.76
CA ILE A 215 5.86 7.69 -0.45
C ILE A 215 4.39 7.86 -0.03
N GLN A 216 3.82 9.06 -0.16
CA GLN A 216 2.42 9.32 0.21
C GLN A 216 1.42 8.65 -0.74
N GLY A 217 1.81 8.44 -2.00
CA GLY A 217 1.03 7.77 -3.03
C GLY A 217 0.03 8.64 -3.78
N SER A 218 -0.19 9.88 -3.34
CA SER A 218 -1.06 10.87 -4.00
C SER A 218 -0.65 12.29 -3.61
N GLY A 219 -1.06 13.30 -4.38
CA GLY A 219 -0.76 14.71 -4.15
C GLY A 219 -1.37 15.62 -5.21
N ARG A 220 -1.37 16.92 -4.94
CA ARG A 220 -1.78 17.97 -5.86
C ARG A 220 -0.56 18.70 -6.39
N ILE A 221 -0.65 19.09 -7.66
CA ILE A 221 0.40 19.84 -8.33
C ILE A 221 -0.06 21.28 -8.50
N SER A 222 0.78 22.22 -8.07
CA SER A 222 0.60 23.64 -8.32
C SER A 222 1.55 24.07 -9.43
N PHE A 223 0.99 24.54 -10.54
CA PHE A 223 1.75 25.25 -11.56
C PHE A 223 1.76 26.76 -11.25
N PRO A 224 2.63 27.55 -11.91
CA PRO A 224 2.65 29.02 -11.74
C PRO A 224 1.40 29.77 -12.22
N ASP A 225 0.60 29.14 -13.10
CA ASP A 225 -0.58 29.71 -13.78
C ASP A 225 -1.90 29.51 -13.03
#